data_AF-A0A1J4SLP9-F1
#
_entry.id   AF-A0A1J4SLP9-F1
#
_cell.length_a   1.000
_cell.length_b   1.000
_cell.length_c   1.000
_cell.angle_alpha   90.00
_cell.angle_beta   90.00
_cell.angle_gamma   90.00
#
_symmetry.space_group_name_H-M   'P 1'
#
loop_
_entity.id
_entity.type
_entity.pdbx_description
1 polymer ?
#
loop_
_entity_poly.entity_id
_entity_poly.type
_entity_poly.pdbx_seq_one_letter_code
_entity_poly.pdbx_strand_id
1 'polypeptide(L)'
;MKVYLSLGSNLGDRLLNLDTALKLLGRGGCRLIKKSSVYETEPLYFLKQPAFFNMAAACETSLSPEELLALISSVEAGLKRRRHFKNGPRTLDVDIIFYGAESISRPGLQVPHPRLAEREFVLIPLAEIAPGLRHPASGLTVKELLARIKVTGGVRRLPTTYGELEGWFRTLPLPAADAHYSLAPIKAALAALGNPEAGMGTVVHITGSNGKSSSSSIVAAALSSCGYSTGLYTSPHVKSIRERIKLDGRNINRKDFLSCFCRVQSVSAGDLSFFEILTAMAFLYFSLKKVRFSVIEAGLGGKLDATNAADGAVAGITTVSMEHLQFLGPRLENIAEHKAGIIKKGSSVLAGLPLPEPVMRIIKRRAAGCGARVYRPAPLPAAGASFTVPAFQYANAAFGLRAAQLAAGKARVKFKPELSLRSLLRAVPAGRFERFKLRGRTIIVDGAHNIEGIAALLKEFSGRPAVCVAAFMNDKDLGVIAGALAAGTDALILTRSLSYRSAAPEAVKKLLPPALRRGVRVAEDPLQALRLAVNQAPAGGTVLVAGSLYLAGDILAG
;
A
#
# COMPACT_ATOMS: atom_id res chain seq x y z
N MET A 1 31.66 12.65 30.69
CA MET A 1 30.62 11.99 31.50
C MET A 1 29.65 11.22 30.61
N LYS A 2 29.15 10.06 31.05
CA LYS A 2 28.11 9.31 30.34
C LYS A 2 26.73 9.78 30.79
N VAL A 3 25.84 10.06 29.85
CA VAL A 3 24.48 10.55 30.12
C VAL A 3 23.47 9.71 29.36
N TYR A 4 22.26 9.60 29.91
CA TYR A 4 21.15 8.89 29.28
C TYR A 4 19.97 9.84 29.12
N LEU A 5 19.50 9.97 27.89
CA LEU A 5 18.42 10.89 27.51
C LEU A 5 17.20 10.10 27.06
N SER A 6 16.01 10.61 27.40
CA SER A 6 14.73 10.21 26.81
C SER A 6 14.34 11.25 25.79
N LEU A 7 14.01 10.83 24.57
CA LEU A 7 13.51 11.72 23.52
C LEU A 7 12.09 11.31 23.15
N GLY A 8 11.19 12.28 22.99
CA GLY A 8 9.81 12.08 22.58
C GLY A 8 9.36 13.07 21.51
N SER A 9 8.56 12.64 20.55
CA SER A 9 7.97 13.51 19.51
C SER A 9 6.57 13.04 19.13
N ASN A 10 5.59 13.95 19.06
CA ASN A 10 4.23 13.61 18.60
C ASN A 10 3.63 14.58 17.57
N LEU A 11 4.41 15.53 17.05
CA LEU A 11 3.97 16.45 15.98
C LEU A 11 4.92 16.42 14.78
N GLY A 12 4.37 16.57 13.57
CA GLY A 12 5.14 16.62 12.33
C GLY A 12 5.79 15.28 11.99
N ASP A 13 6.96 15.31 11.33
CA ASP A 13 7.75 14.10 11.07
C ASP A 13 8.49 13.68 12.35
N ARG A 14 7.82 12.84 13.15
CA ARG A 14 8.29 12.39 14.47
C ARG A 14 9.68 11.74 14.41
N LEU A 15 9.99 10.99 13.35
CA LEU A 15 11.32 10.35 13.19
C LEU A 15 12.39 11.37 12.82
N LEU A 16 12.08 12.29 11.91
CA LEU A 16 13.02 13.35 11.53
C LEU A 16 13.33 14.26 12.72
N ASN A 17 12.35 14.57 13.57
CA ASN A 17 12.55 15.34 14.80
C ASN A 17 13.54 14.65 15.73
N LEU A 18 13.34 13.35 16.01
CA LEU A 18 14.24 12.56 16.86
C LEU A 18 15.67 12.49 16.29
N ASP A 19 15.82 12.23 14.99
CA ASP A 19 17.13 12.15 14.34
C ASP A 19 17.84 13.51 14.30
N THR A 20 17.10 14.59 14.04
CA THR A 20 17.63 15.95 14.04
C THR A 20 18.06 16.38 15.44
N ALA A 21 17.28 16.04 16.46
CA ALA A 21 17.63 16.30 17.86
C ALA A 21 18.98 15.68 18.22
N LEU A 22 19.19 14.39 17.91
CA LEU A 22 20.45 13.71 18.19
C LEU A 22 21.64 14.34 17.44
N LYS A 23 21.45 14.78 16.19
CA LYS A 23 22.49 15.48 15.42
C LYS A 23 22.84 16.83 16.02
N LEU A 24 21.86 17.61 16.45
CA LEU A 24 22.07 18.92 17.07
C LEU A 24 22.73 18.79 18.45
N LEU A 25 22.29 17.83 19.27
CA LEU A 25 22.93 17.49 20.55
C LEU A 25 24.40 17.09 20.34
N GLY A 26 24.68 16.26 19.33
CA GLY A 26 26.05 15.86 18.97
C GLY A 26 26.94 17.05 18.59
N ARG A 27 26.42 17.98 17.79
CA ARG A 27 27.13 19.23 17.42
C ARG A 27 27.36 20.15 18.62
N GLY A 28 26.48 20.12 19.62
CA GLY A 28 26.59 20.92 20.84
C GLY A 28 27.47 20.31 21.93
N GLY A 29 28.15 19.19 21.68
CA GLY A 29 29.06 18.55 22.66
C GLY A 29 28.48 17.34 23.40
N CYS A 30 27.28 16.88 23.05
CA CYS A 30 26.66 15.67 23.60
C CYS A 30 26.67 14.54 22.55
N ARG A 31 27.79 13.81 22.48
CA ARG A 31 28.07 12.81 21.44
C ARG A 31 27.28 11.53 21.67
N LEU A 32 26.48 11.12 20.68
CA LEU A 32 25.74 9.85 20.73
C LEU A 32 26.69 8.64 20.73
N ILE A 33 26.47 7.71 21.67
CA ILE A 33 27.17 6.42 21.76
C ILE A 33 26.27 5.29 21.28
N LYS A 34 25.03 5.25 21.76
CA LYS A 34 24.05 4.21 21.43
C LYS A 34 22.65 4.78 21.52
N LYS A 35 21.75 4.35 20.64
CA LYS A 35 20.32 4.66 20.70
C LYS A 35 19.48 3.39 20.69
N SER A 36 18.31 3.45 21.31
CA SER A 36 17.32 2.37 21.24
C SER A 36 16.63 2.34 19.88
N SER A 37 15.80 1.34 19.67
CA SER A 37 14.72 1.37 18.70
C SER A 37 13.75 2.53 18.99
N VAL A 38 12.91 2.87 18.02
CA VAL A 38 11.83 3.85 18.22
C VAL A 38 10.57 3.12 18.63
N TYR A 39 9.85 3.65 19.61
CA TYR A 39 8.65 3.05 20.17
C TYR A 39 7.47 4.02 20.04
N GLU A 40 6.36 3.55 19.48
CA GLU A 40 5.10 4.28 19.43
C GLU A 40 4.31 4.04 20.72
N THR A 41 3.77 5.11 21.32
CA THR A 41 3.01 5.04 22.57
C THR A 41 1.84 6.01 22.57
N GLU A 42 0.72 5.62 23.16
CA GLU A 42 -0.40 6.53 23.39
C GLU A 42 -0.05 7.67 24.36
N PRO A 43 -0.68 8.85 24.25
CA PRO A 43 -0.52 9.92 25.23
C PRO A 43 -1.03 9.52 26.62
N LEU A 44 -0.31 9.85 27.69
CA LEU A 44 -0.71 9.46 29.05
C LEU A 44 -1.61 10.46 29.79
N TYR A 45 -1.45 11.76 29.57
CA TYR A 45 -2.10 12.78 30.41
C TYR A 45 -3.18 13.57 29.67
N PHE A 46 -2.93 13.94 28.42
CA PHE A 46 -3.90 14.60 27.57
C PHE A 46 -4.19 13.68 26.38
N LEU A 47 -5.30 12.95 26.42
CA LEU A 47 -5.55 11.85 25.47
C LEU A 47 -5.91 12.33 24.05
N LYS A 48 -6.39 13.57 23.90
CA LYS A 48 -6.77 14.15 22.60
C LYS A 48 -5.56 14.72 21.84
N GLN A 49 -4.54 13.91 21.63
CA GLN A 49 -3.36 14.27 20.84
C GLN A 49 -2.78 13.05 20.11
N PRO A 50 -1.92 13.25 19.09
CA PRO A 50 -1.28 12.16 18.39
C PRO A 50 -0.39 11.32 19.32
N ALA A 51 -0.24 10.03 18.98
CA ALA A 51 0.71 9.13 19.63
C ALA A 51 2.16 9.67 19.58
N PHE A 52 2.97 9.31 20.57
CA PHE A 52 4.37 9.69 20.67
C PHE A 52 5.27 8.64 20.04
N PHE A 53 6.33 9.08 19.35
CA PHE A 53 7.52 8.28 19.14
C PHE A 53 8.54 8.59 20.21
N ASN A 54 8.96 7.56 20.94
CA ASN A 54 9.91 7.65 22.04
C ASN A 54 11.16 6.84 21.72
N MET A 55 12.31 7.32 22.22
CA MET A 55 13.56 6.57 22.20
C MET A 55 14.47 6.97 23.37
N ALA A 56 15.38 6.08 23.74
CA ALA A 56 16.48 6.37 24.66
C ALA A 56 17.79 6.55 23.89
N ALA A 57 18.62 7.47 24.37
CA ALA A 57 19.97 7.70 23.84
C ALA A 57 21.00 7.72 24.97
N ALA A 58 22.04 6.89 24.84
CA ALA A 58 23.25 6.99 25.66
C ALA A 58 24.26 7.88 24.94
N CYS A 59 24.72 8.92 25.61
CA CYS A 59 25.65 9.90 25.07
C CYS A 59 26.84 10.11 26.00
N GLU A 60 27.92 10.69 25.45
CA GLU A 60 29.05 11.21 26.21
C GLU A 60 29.13 12.73 26.02
N THR A 61 29.34 13.44 27.12
CA THR A 61 29.44 14.90 27.12
C THR A 61 30.49 15.38 28.12
N SER A 62 31.14 16.50 27.81
CA SER A 62 31.97 17.26 28.74
C SER A 62 31.20 18.41 29.41
N LEU A 63 29.97 18.68 28.97
CA LEU A 63 29.12 19.74 29.51
C LEU A 63 28.65 19.40 30.92
N SER A 64 28.55 20.40 31.80
CA SER A 64 27.87 20.28 33.10
C SER A 64 26.39 19.89 32.91
N PRO A 65 25.71 19.40 33.96
CA PRO A 65 24.27 19.14 33.90
C PRO A 65 23.43 20.36 33.46
N GLU A 66 23.80 21.56 33.91
CA GLU A 66 23.15 22.82 33.55
C GLU A 66 23.41 23.24 32.10
N GLU A 67 24.66 23.11 31.64
CA GLU A 67 25.03 23.36 30.24
C GLU A 67 24.32 22.39 29.29
N LEU A 68 24.20 21.12 29.68
CA LEU A 68 23.46 20.11 28.92
C LEU A 68 21.96 20.45 28.85
N LEU A 69 21.36 20.88 29.96
CA LEU A 69 19.96 21.31 30.00
C LEU A 69 19.72 22.54 29.11
N ALA A 70 20.64 23.50 29.10
CA ALA A 70 20.59 24.66 28.23
C ALA A 70 20.71 24.26 26.75
N LEU A 71 21.62 23.35 26.41
CA LEU A 71 21.74 22.79 25.06
C LEU A 71 20.44 22.10 24.63
N ILE A 72 19.87 21.23 25.47
CA ILE A 72 18.58 20.57 25.21
C ILE A 72 17.49 21.59 24.91
N SER A 73 17.37 22.63 25.76
CA SER A 73 16.38 23.69 25.59
C SER A 73 16.55 24.42 24.25
N SER A 74 17.80 24.68 23.83
CA SER A 74 18.13 25.28 22.53
C SER A 74 17.72 24.37 21.36
N VAL A 75 17.98 23.06 21.45
CA VAL A 75 17.60 22.08 20.43
C VAL A 75 16.07 22.00 20.28
N GLU A 76 15.34 21.93 21.38
CA GLU A 76 13.88 21.94 21.36
C GLU A 76 13.32 23.23 20.75
N ALA A 77 13.88 24.40 21.11
CA ALA A 77 13.49 25.68 20.54
C ALA A 77 13.75 25.73 19.02
N GLY A 78 14.91 25.22 18.57
CA GLY A 78 15.28 25.14 17.15
C GLY A 78 14.34 24.26 16.33
N LEU A 79 13.79 23.19 16.92
CA LEU A 79 12.76 22.34 16.32
C LEU A 79 11.33 22.87 16.54
N LYS A 80 11.21 24.18 16.80
CA LYS A 80 9.95 24.92 16.93
C LYS A 80 9.02 24.29 17.97
N ARG A 81 9.51 24.08 19.21
CA ARG A 81 8.68 23.64 20.34
C ARG A 81 7.43 24.52 20.46
N ARG A 82 6.27 24.03 20.00
CA ARG A 82 4.96 24.68 20.13
C ARG A 82 4.25 24.19 21.38
N ARG A 83 4.64 24.69 22.56
CA ARG A 83 3.95 24.34 23.81
C ARG A 83 2.75 25.26 24.01
N HIS A 84 1.59 24.85 23.50
CA HIS A 84 0.35 25.61 23.69
C HIS A 84 -0.16 25.58 25.13
N PHE A 85 0.06 24.48 25.86
CA PHE A 85 -0.29 24.31 27.27
C PHE A 85 0.47 23.13 27.92
N LYS A 86 0.37 22.97 29.24
CA LYS A 86 1.03 21.88 30.00
C LYS A 86 0.53 20.51 29.52
N ASN A 87 1.46 19.58 29.24
CA ASN A 87 1.18 18.23 28.68
C ASN A 87 0.57 18.20 27.27
N GLY A 88 0.55 19.34 26.55
CA GLY A 88 0.08 19.41 25.17
C GLY A 88 1.05 18.79 24.15
N PRO A 89 0.62 18.74 22.87
CA PRO A 89 1.41 18.21 21.76
C PRO A 89 2.71 19.00 21.55
N ARG A 90 3.78 18.34 21.14
CA ARG A 90 5.10 18.96 20.91
C ARG A 90 5.91 18.28 19.81
N THR A 91 6.70 19.08 19.11
CA THR A 91 7.64 18.59 18.07
C THR A 91 8.79 17.80 18.66
N LEU A 92 9.26 18.16 19.87
CA LEU A 92 10.29 17.45 20.61
C LEU A 92 10.13 17.66 22.12
N ASP A 93 10.44 16.62 22.89
CA ASP A 93 10.73 16.64 24.32
C ASP A 93 12.05 15.88 24.54
N VAL A 94 12.98 16.43 25.30
CA VAL A 94 14.17 15.70 25.74
C VAL A 94 14.36 15.83 27.24
N ASP A 95 14.37 14.69 27.92
CA ASP A 95 14.60 14.60 29.37
C ASP A 95 15.97 13.96 29.66
N ILE A 96 16.71 14.52 30.61
CA ILE A 96 17.91 13.88 31.19
C ILE A 96 17.43 12.80 32.17
N ILE A 97 17.64 11.52 31.83
CA ILE A 97 17.25 10.39 32.67
C ILE A 97 18.33 10.11 33.71
N PHE A 98 19.59 10.07 33.29
CA PHE A 98 20.76 9.83 34.16
C PHE A 98 21.94 10.69 33.71
N TYR A 99 22.74 11.14 34.67
CA TYR A 99 23.99 11.87 34.46
C TYR A 99 25.08 11.24 35.33
N GLY A 100 25.91 10.37 34.73
CA GLY A 100 26.84 9.54 35.49
C GLY A 100 26.13 8.70 36.55
N ALA A 101 26.68 8.69 37.77
CA ALA A 101 26.07 8.11 38.97
C ALA A 101 25.48 9.19 39.90
N GLU A 102 25.31 10.43 39.42
CA GLU A 102 24.92 11.56 40.24
C GLU A 102 23.44 11.54 40.59
N SER A 103 23.13 12.09 41.76
CA SER A 103 21.77 12.43 42.19
C SER A 103 21.68 13.94 42.35
N ILE A 104 20.95 14.59 41.44
CA ILE A 104 20.81 16.05 41.37
C ILE A 104 19.37 16.41 41.74
N SER A 105 19.20 17.31 42.70
CA SER A 105 17.90 17.87 43.07
C SER A 105 18.01 19.38 43.22
N ARG A 106 17.65 20.12 42.15
CA ARG A 106 17.69 21.59 42.11
C ARG A 106 16.46 22.11 41.34
N PRO A 107 16.06 23.39 41.50
CA PRO A 107 14.98 23.96 40.71
C PRO A 107 15.22 23.80 39.21
N GLY A 108 14.29 23.14 38.52
CA GLY A 108 14.36 22.92 37.07
C GLY A 108 15.16 21.69 36.61
N LEU A 109 15.91 21.01 37.50
CA LEU A 109 16.69 19.81 37.15
C LEU A 109 16.65 18.77 38.28
N GLN A 110 16.06 17.61 37.99
CA GLN A 110 16.07 16.44 38.87
C GLN A 110 16.61 15.24 38.10
N VAL A 111 17.70 14.65 38.59
CA VAL A 111 18.37 13.49 37.99
C VAL A 111 18.64 12.47 39.11
N PRO A 112 18.24 11.19 38.95
CA PRO A 112 17.46 10.65 37.85
C PRO A 112 16.07 11.28 37.73
N HIS A 113 15.49 11.27 36.52
CA HIS A 113 14.17 11.88 36.31
C HIS A 113 13.14 11.28 37.28
N PRO A 114 12.38 12.09 38.05
CA PRO A 114 11.67 11.64 39.25
C PRO A 114 10.58 10.59 38.98
N ARG A 115 9.97 10.63 37.78
CA ARG A 115 8.94 9.67 37.36
C ARG A 115 9.44 8.58 36.41
N LEU A 116 10.76 8.37 36.32
CA LEU A 116 11.34 7.33 35.47
C LEU A 116 10.74 5.95 35.81
N ALA A 117 10.67 5.63 37.10
CA ALA A 117 10.22 4.33 37.60
C ALA A 117 8.73 4.04 37.39
N GLU A 118 7.97 4.98 36.82
CA GLU A 118 6.52 4.84 36.57
C GLU A 118 6.20 4.80 35.07
N ARG A 119 7.20 4.98 34.20
CA ARG A 119 6.98 5.27 32.77
C ARG A 119 7.52 4.16 31.88
N GLU A 120 6.60 3.31 31.40
CA GLU A 120 6.89 2.24 30.44
C GLU A 120 7.61 2.75 29.18
N PHE A 121 7.14 3.87 28.63
CA PHE A 121 7.71 4.50 27.42
C PHE A 121 9.13 5.06 27.60
N VAL A 122 9.63 5.16 28.84
CA VAL A 122 11.03 5.54 29.14
C VAL A 122 11.86 4.30 29.48
N LEU A 123 11.33 3.40 30.31
CA LEU A 123 12.04 2.22 30.78
C LEU A 123 12.26 1.17 29.68
N ILE A 124 11.29 0.94 28.79
CA ILE A 124 11.44 -0.03 27.69
C ILE A 124 12.58 0.37 26.74
N PRO A 125 12.62 1.60 26.18
CA PRO A 125 13.74 2.01 25.33
C PRO A 125 15.07 2.01 26.08
N LEU A 126 15.09 2.41 27.36
CA LEU A 126 16.31 2.44 28.15
C LEU A 126 16.85 1.03 28.43
N ALA A 127 15.97 0.07 28.72
CA ALA A 127 16.34 -1.33 28.96
C ALA A 127 16.98 -1.99 27.72
N GLU A 128 16.61 -1.57 26.51
CA GLU A 128 17.24 -2.05 25.26
C GLU A 128 18.73 -1.67 25.18
N ILE A 129 19.07 -0.47 25.66
CA ILE A 129 20.45 0.05 25.51
C ILE A 129 21.30 -0.11 26.76
N ALA A 130 20.69 -0.14 27.95
CA ALA A 130 21.39 -0.15 29.24
C ALA A 130 20.59 -0.88 30.34
N PRO A 131 20.33 -2.20 30.18
CA PRO A 131 19.51 -2.96 31.14
C PRO A 131 20.12 -3.05 32.54
N GLY A 132 21.46 -3.02 32.64
CA GLY A 132 22.20 -3.09 33.91
C GLY A 132 22.49 -1.75 34.58
N LEU A 133 22.05 -0.62 34.02
CA LEU A 133 22.24 0.70 34.63
C LEU A 133 21.49 0.75 35.97
N ARG A 134 22.16 1.15 37.05
CA ARG A 134 21.58 1.19 38.40
C ARG A 134 21.03 2.57 38.74
N HIS A 135 19.87 2.59 39.37
CA HIS A 135 19.29 3.79 39.93
C HIS A 135 20.02 4.17 41.23
N PRO A 136 20.60 5.38 41.35
CA PRO A 136 21.43 5.76 42.50
C PRO A 136 20.68 5.68 43.84
N ALA A 137 19.39 6.05 43.87
CA ALA A 137 18.61 6.00 45.11
C ALA A 137 18.11 4.60 45.52
N SER A 138 17.69 3.75 44.58
CA SER A 138 17.07 2.45 44.89
C SER A 138 18.01 1.26 44.73
N GLY A 139 19.18 1.44 44.09
CA GLY A 139 20.13 0.38 43.76
C GLY A 139 19.69 -0.57 42.63
N LEU A 140 18.42 -0.53 42.24
CA LEU A 140 17.83 -1.40 41.22
C LEU A 140 18.37 -1.07 39.83
N THR A 141 18.57 -2.11 39.04
CA THR A 141 18.87 -1.97 37.61
C THR A 141 17.65 -1.54 36.81
N VAL A 142 17.84 -0.94 35.63
CA VAL A 142 16.76 -0.60 34.70
C VAL A 142 15.90 -1.83 34.37
N LYS A 143 16.50 -3.01 34.20
CA LYS A 143 15.77 -4.27 33.98
C LYS A 143 14.87 -4.63 35.16
N GLU A 144 15.35 -4.47 36.39
CA GLU A 144 14.56 -4.72 37.60
C GLU A 144 13.45 -3.67 37.79
N LEU A 145 13.72 -2.41 37.47
CA LEU A 145 12.70 -1.36 37.46
C LEU A 145 11.58 -1.65 36.46
N LEU A 146 11.93 -2.06 35.23
CA LEU A 146 10.96 -2.43 34.21
C LEU A 146 10.09 -3.63 34.64
N ALA A 147 10.66 -4.61 35.33
CA ALA A 147 9.92 -5.77 35.85
C ALA A 147 8.93 -5.40 36.97
N ARG A 148 9.13 -4.27 37.65
CA ARG A 148 8.27 -3.81 38.76
C ARG A 148 7.10 -2.94 38.31
N ILE A 149 7.13 -2.39 37.10
CA ILE A 149 6.00 -1.60 36.59
C ILE A 149 4.95 -2.50 35.96
N LYS A 150 3.68 -2.12 36.11
CA LYS A 150 2.58 -2.78 35.40
C LYS A 150 2.63 -2.36 33.92
N VAL A 151 3.23 -3.21 33.10
CA VAL A 151 3.26 -3.06 31.63
C VAL A 151 1.82 -3.16 31.12
N THR A 152 1.37 -2.11 30.43
CA THR A 152 0.01 -2.05 29.88
C THR A 152 -0.05 -2.50 28.42
N GLY A 153 1.11 -2.72 27.79
CA GLY A 153 1.22 -3.16 26.40
C GLY A 153 0.98 -2.03 25.38
N GLY A 154 0.83 -0.78 25.85
CA GLY A 154 0.65 0.40 25.02
C GLY A 154 1.93 0.91 24.34
N VAL A 155 3.06 0.25 24.57
CA VAL A 155 4.37 0.62 23.99
C VAL A 155 4.74 -0.34 22.86
N ARG A 156 4.72 0.16 21.63
CA ARG A 156 4.88 -0.65 20.43
C ARG A 156 6.15 -0.28 19.67
N ARG A 157 7.11 -1.21 19.61
CA ARG A 157 8.40 -0.98 18.92
C ARG A 157 8.21 -0.92 17.41
N LEU A 158 8.57 0.18 16.75
CA LEU A 158 8.55 0.27 15.29
C LEU A 158 9.38 -0.87 14.66
N PRO A 159 8.96 -1.43 13.52
CA PRO A 159 9.72 -2.48 12.86
C PRO A 159 11.09 -1.96 12.43
N THR A 160 12.13 -2.75 12.69
CA THR A 160 13.52 -2.47 12.33
C THR A 160 13.99 -3.34 11.16
N THR A 161 13.23 -4.38 10.83
CA THR A 161 13.45 -5.25 9.68
C THR A 161 12.18 -5.38 8.85
N TYR A 162 12.33 -5.80 7.60
CA TYR A 162 11.18 -6.08 6.73
C TYR A 162 10.32 -7.24 7.24
N GLY A 163 10.92 -8.27 7.84
CA GLY A 163 10.18 -9.41 8.40
C GLY A 163 9.27 -8.99 9.58
N GLU A 164 9.77 -8.11 10.46
CA GLU A 164 8.95 -7.52 11.53
C GLU A 164 7.79 -6.69 10.98
N LEU A 165 8.02 -5.95 9.88
CA LEU A 165 6.99 -5.16 9.21
C LEU A 165 5.88 -6.02 8.60
N GLU A 166 6.20 -7.19 8.04
CA GLU A 166 5.19 -8.12 7.54
C GLU A 166 4.25 -8.60 8.66
N GLY A 167 4.79 -8.84 9.86
CA GLY A 167 3.99 -9.10 11.07
C GLY A 167 3.14 -7.90 11.46
N TRP A 168 3.69 -6.69 11.38
CA TRP A 168 3.00 -5.44 11.72
C TRP A 168 1.74 -5.20 10.90
N PHE A 169 1.78 -5.43 9.59
CA PHE A 169 0.61 -5.23 8.73
C PHE A 169 -0.57 -6.13 9.11
N ARG A 170 -0.30 -7.32 9.67
CA ARG A 170 -1.35 -8.24 10.13
C ARG A 170 -2.09 -7.73 11.36
N THR A 171 -1.52 -6.78 12.10
CA THR A 171 -2.16 -6.19 13.27
C THR A 171 -2.89 -4.89 12.94
N LEU A 172 -2.76 -4.35 11.71
CA LEU A 172 -3.48 -3.14 11.37
C LEU A 172 -4.98 -3.45 11.36
N PRO A 173 -5.82 -2.55 11.90
CA PRO A 173 -7.25 -2.76 11.93
C PRO A 173 -7.78 -2.94 10.51
N LEU A 174 -8.74 -3.84 10.37
CA LEU A 174 -9.46 -3.99 9.10
C LEU A 174 -10.23 -2.68 8.82
N PRO A 175 -10.38 -2.29 7.55
CA PRO A 175 -11.23 -1.15 7.21
C PRO A 175 -12.62 -1.36 7.79
N ALA A 176 -13.11 -0.39 8.58
CA ALA A 176 -14.45 -0.44 9.13
C ALA A 176 -15.49 -0.43 8.00
N ALA A 177 -16.60 -1.17 8.17
CA ALA A 177 -17.62 -1.31 7.13
C ALA A 177 -18.33 0.03 6.81
N ASP A 178 -18.33 0.97 7.76
CA ASP A 178 -18.88 2.32 7.71
C ASP A 178 -17.84 3.40 7.40
N ALA A 179 -16.61 3.02 7.01
CA ALA A 179 -15.54 3.97 6.75
C ALA A 179 -15.93 4.98 5.66
N HIS A 180 -16.03 6.25 6.04
CA HIS A 180 -16.23 7.35 5.10
C HIS A 180 -14.91 7.67 4.38
N TYR A 181 -14.87 7.45 3.07
CA TYR A 181 -13.70 7.77 2.25
C TYR A 181 -13.52 9.29 2.13
N SER A 182 -12.33 9.76 2.47
CA SER A 182 -11.94 11.17 2.35
C SER A 182 -10.49 11.25 1.90
N LEU A 183 -10.16 12.32 1.18
CA LEU A 183 -8.77 12.65 0.85
C LEU A 183 -8.06 13.40 2.00
N ALA A 184 -8.78 13.82 3.03
CA ALA A 184 -8.22 14.67 4.08
C ALA A 184 -7.06 13.99 4.86
N PRO A 185 -7.19 12.73 5.32
CA PRO A 185 -6.11 12.08 6.08
C PRO A 185 -4.84 11.91 5.24
N ILE A 186 -4.97 11.34 4.04
CA ILE A 186 -3.82 11.16 3.14
C ILE A 186 -3.18 12.50 2.72
N LYS A 187 -3.96 13.55 2.45
CA LYS A 187 -3.40 14.87 2.11
C LYS A 187 -2.66 15.50 3.29
N ALA A 188 -3.16 15.36 4.51
CA ALA A 188 -2.46 15.84 5.69
C ALA A 188 -1.13 15.11 5.89
N ALA A 189 -1.10 13.79 5.70
CA ALA A 189 0.12 13.00 5.78
C ALA A 189 1.14 13.38 4.68
N LEU A 190 0.69 13.57 3.43
CA LEU A 190 1.56 14.01 2.33
C LEU A 190 2.13 15.41 2.58
N ALA A 191 1.32 16.34 3.09
CA ALA A 191 1.79 17.67 3.47
C ALA A 191 2.87 17.62 4.56
N ALA A 192 2.68 16.77 5.57
CA ALA A 192 3.68 16.53 6.63
C ALA A 192 4.96 15.86 6.11
N LEU A 193 4.87 15.08 5.02
CA LEU A 193 6.02 14.49 4.32
C LEU A 193 6.73 15.44 3.35
N GLY A 194 6.26 16.69 3.25
CA GLY A 194 6.83 17.70 2.34
C GLY A 194 6.24 17.66 0.92
N ASN A 195 4.98 17.26 0.76
CA ASN A 195 4.25 17.20 -0.51
C ASN A 195 4.99 16.37 -1.59
N PRO A 196 5.31 15.08 -1.32
CA PRO A 196 6.12 14.28 -2.23
C PRO A 196 5.49 14.12 -3.62
N GLU A 197 4.17 14.28 -3.75
CA GLU A 197 3.45 14.25 -5.02
C GLU A 197 3.94 15.31 -6.03
N ALA A 198 4.48 16.43 -5.57
CA ALA A 198 5.09 17.44 -6.43
C ALA A 198 6.40 16.96 -7.08
N GLY A 199 7.07 15.98 -6.48
CA GLY A 199 8.35 15.40 -6.94
C GLY A 199 8.21 14.11 -7.76
N MET A 200 6.98 13.71 -8.12
CA MET A 200 6.70 12.44 -8.80
C MET A 200 6.78 12.47 -10.33
N GLY A 201 7.24 13.58 -10.90
CA GLY A 201 7.27 13.77 -12.36
C GLY A 201 5.87 13.85 -12.98
N THR A 202 5.74 13.38 -14.23
CA THR A 202 4.44 13.39 -14.92
C THR A 202 3.58 12.20 -14.48
N VAL A 203 2.43 12.49 -13.87
CA VAL A 203 1.53 11.47 -13.33
C VAL A 203 0.54 10.96 -14.38
N VAL A 204 0.47 9.64 -14.54
CA VAL A 204 -0.57 8.91 -15.27
C VAL A 204 -1.45 8.20 -14.24
N HIS A 205 -2.68 8.69 -14.06
CA HIS A 205 -3.62 8.15 -13.08
C HIS A 205 -4.66 7.30 -13.79
N ILE A 206 -4.76 6.02 -13.44
CA ILE A 206 -5.63 5.05 -14.12
C ILE A 206 -6.67 4.50 -13.15
N THR A 207 -7.93 4.55 -13.55
CA THR A 207 -9.04 3.86 -12.91
C THR A 207 -9.84 3.04 -13.92
N GLY A 208 -10.82 2.30 -13.42
CA GLY A 208 -11.74 1.46 -14.17
C GLY A 208 -12.19 0.26 -13.36
N SER A 209 -13.11 -0.52 -13.89
CA SER A 209 -13.61 -1.73 -13.22
C SER A 209 -12.64 -2.89 -13.47
N ASN A 210 -12.30 -3.14 -14.74
CA ASN A 210 -11.35 -4.18 -15.16
C ASN A 210 -10.16 -3.59 -15.94
N GLY A 211 -9.05 -4.32 -16.01
CA GLY A 211 -7.89 -3.96 -16.86
C GLY A 211 -6.96 -2.87 -16.31
N LYS A 212 -7.23 -2.31 -15.12
CA LYS A 212 -6.42 -1.26 -14.48
C LYS A 212 -4.95 -1.64 -14.31
N SER A 213 -4.66 -2.73 -13.59
CA SER A 213 -3.27 -3.13 -13.29
C SER A 213 -2.49 -3.55 -14.54
N SER A 214 -3.14 -4.25 -15.47
CA SER A 214 -2.54 -4.59 -16.78
C SER A 214 -2.16 -3.33 -17.55
N SER A 215 -3.11 -2.40 -17.71
CA SER A 215 -2.89 -1.15 -18.44
C SER A 215 -1.78 -0.31 -17.78
N SER A 216 -1.82 -0.17 -16.46
CA SER A 216 -0.82 0.59 -15.70
C SER A 216 0.59 -0.01 -15.85
N SER A 217 0.70 -1.34 -15.80
CA SER A 217 1.99 -2.01 -15.97
C SER A 217 2.54 -1.85 -17.39
N ILE A 218 1.67 -1.86 -18.41
CA ILE A 218 2.07 -1.62 -19.81
C ILE A 218 2.51 -0.17 -20.02
N VAL A 219 1.83 0.81 -19.42
CA VAL A 219 2.27 2.22 -19.45
C VAL A 219 3.68 2.34 -18.88
N ALA A 220 3.90 1.79 -17.68
CA ALA A 220 5.20 1.87 -17.02
C ALA A 220 6.30 1.21 -17.84
N ALA A 221 6.05 0.01 -18.37
CA ALA A 221 7.01 -0.70 -19.22
C ALA A 221 7.34 0.07 -20.51
N ALA A 222 6.33 0.66 -21.17
CA ALA A 222 6.55 1.45 -22.38
C ALA A 222 7.40 2.70 -22.10
N LEU A 223 7.14 3.41 -21.00
CA LEU A 223 7.91 4.60 -20.62
C LEU A 223 9.35 4.24 -20.18
N SER A 224 9.53 3.21 -19.35
CA SER A 224 10.87 2.72 -18.99
C SER A 224 11.66 2.25 -20.21
N SER A 225 11.02 1.64 -21.21
CA SER A 225 11.70 1.25 -22.45
C SER A 225 12.16 2.40 -23.33
N CYS A 226 11.63 3.61 -23.10
CA CYS A 226 12.13 4.83 -23.72
C CYS A 226 13.31 5.44 -22.92
N GLY A 227 13.82 4.75 -21.90
CA GLY A 227 14.91 5.23 -21.04
C GLY A 227 14.47 6.16 -19.91
N TYR A 228 13.17 6.31 -19.64
CA TYR A 228 12.68 7.19 -18.59
C TYR A 228 12.46 6.45 -17.27
N SER A 229 13.03 6.97 -16.18
CA SER A 229 12.76 6.43 -14.86
C SER A 229 11.28 6.55 -14.53
N THR A 230 10.63 5.41 -14.25
CA THR A 230 9.19 5.30 -14.13
C THR A 230 8.79 4.53 -12.87
N GLY A 231 8.03 5.19 -12.00
CA GLY A 231 7.35 4.57 -10.87
C GLY A 231 6.03 3.94 -11.28
N LEU A 232 5.68 2.81 -10.68
CA LEU A 232 4.39 2.13 -10.87
C LEU A 232 3.78 1.76 -9.51
N TYR A 233 2.57 2.26 -9.23
CA TYR A 233 1.77 1.89 -8.08
C TYR A 233 0.52 1.12 -8.53
N THR A 234 0.37 -0.13 -8.10
CA THR A 234 -0.74 -1.03 -8.48
C THR A 234 -1.36 -1.75 -7.29
N SER A 235 -2.60 -2.23 -7.45
CA SER A 235 -3.26 -3.05 -6.42
C SER A 235 -4.33 -4.01 -7.00
N PRO A 236 -4.66 -5.11 -6.29
CA PRO A 236 -3.91 -5.70 -5.18
C PRO A 236 -2.60 -6.36 -5.66
N HIS A 237 -1.85 -6.96 -4.73
CA HIS A 237 -0.70 -7.81 -5.06
C HIS A 237 -1.12 -9.27 -5.16
N VAL A 238 -0.30 -10.11 -5.78
CA VAL A 238 -0.54 -11.55 -5.94
C VAL A 238 0.31 -12.36 -4.96
N LYS A 239 1.63 -12.14 -4.92
CA LYS A 239 2.54 -12.90 -4.03
C LYS A 239 3.14 -12.06 -2.91
N SER A 240 3.52 -10.82 -3.20
CA SER A 240 4.18 -9.94 -2.23
C SER A 240 3.63 -8.52 -2.29
N ILE A 241 3.43 -7.91 -1.12
CA ILE A 241 3.03 -6.49 -0.98
C ILE A 241 3.94 -5.51 -1.73
N ARG A 242 5.22 -5.86 -1.92
CA ARG A 242 6.18 -5.03 -2.67
C ARG A 242 5.86 -4.95 -4.17
N GLU A 243 5.08 -5.88 -4.72
CA GLU A 243 4.60 -5.79 -6.11
C GLU A 243 3.77 -4.54 -6.37
N ARG A 244 3.18 -3.97 -5.32
CA ARG A 244 2.39 -2.75 -5.43
C ARG A 244 3.22 -1.53 -5.75
N ILE A 245 4.52 -1.50 -5.47
CA ILE A 245 5.40 -0.35 -5.70
C ILE A 245 6.61 -0.82 -6.50
N LYS A 246 6.70 -0.41 -7.76
CA LYS A 246 7.81 -0.75 -8.65
C LYS A 246 8.52 0.50 -9.15
N LEU A 247 9.82 0.38 -9.38
CA LEU A 247 10.66 1.34 -10.08
C LEU A 247 11.30 0.63 -11.26
N ASP A 248 11.05 1.13 -12.48
CA ASP A 248 11.62 0.59 -13.71
C ASP A 248 11.42 -0.93 -13.84
N GLY A 249 10.19 -1.37 -13.56
CA GLY A 249 9.77 -2.78 -13.62
C GLY A 249 10.18 -3.64 -12.42
N ARG A 250 11.01 -3.14 -11.51
CA ARG A 250 11.51 -3.88 -10.33
C ARG A 250 10.73 -3.51 -9.08
N ASN A 251 10.33 -4.51 -8.30
CA ASN A 251 9.72 -4.30 -6.98
C ASN A 251 10.67 -3.46 -6.10
N ILE A 252 10.11 -2.52 -5.34
CA ILE A 252 10.83 -1.82 -4.28
C ILE A 252 11.57 -2.82 -3.38
N ASN A 253 12.83 -2.53 -3.05
CA ASN A 253 13.62 -3.41 -2.21
C ASN A 253 13.15 -3.34 -0.75
N ARG A 254 13.50 -4.35 0.06
CA ARG A 254 13.04 -4.47 1.45
C ARG A 254 13.45 -3.26 2.34
N LYS A 255 14.66 -2.72 2.12
CA LYS A 255 15.20 -1.58 2.87
C LYS A 255 14.41 -0.30 2.58
N ASP A 256 14.20 0.01 1.31
CA ASP A 256 13.45 1.19 0.88
C ASP A 256 11.97 1.06 1.29
N PHE A 257 11.38 -0.13 1.21
CA PHE A 257 10.01 -0.38 1.66
C PHE A 257 9.85 -0.10 3.16
N LEU A 258 10.75 -0.64 3.99
CA LEU A 258 10.76 -0.38 5.43
C LEU A 258 10.96 1.11 5.72
N SER A 259 11.93 1.75 5.06
CA SER A 259 12.21 3.16 5.24
C SER A 259 11.02 4.06 4.90
N CYS A 260 10.32 3.78 3.78
CA CYS A 260 9.11 4.52 3.42
C CYS A 260 7.99 4.28 4.44
N PHE A 261 7.80 3.05 4.89
CA PHE A 261 6.78 2.74 5.92
C PHE A 261 7.04 3.53 7.21
N CYS A 262 8.26 3.50 7.73
CA CYS A 262 8.62 4.22 8.96
C CYS A 262 8.40 5.73 8.82
N ARG A 263 8.76 6.32 7.67
CA ARG A 263 8.50 7.74 7.39
C ARG A 263 7.03 8.08 7.26
N VAL A 264 6.22 7.23 6.63
CA VAL A 264 4.77 7.47 6.58
C VAL A 264 4.18 7.36 7.98
N GLN A 265 4.58 6.33 8.74
CA GLN A 265 4.16 6.19 10.12
C GLN A 265 4.56 7.37 10.99
N SER A 266 5.71 8.00 10.75
CA SER A 266 6.14 9.14 11.54
C SER A 266 5.21 10.35 11.44
N VAL A 267 4.39 10.45 10.39
CA VAL A 267 3.44 11.55 10.20
C VAL A 267 1.97 11.15 10.37
N SER A 268 1.64 9.85 10.33
CA SER A 268 0.24 9.40 10.24
C SER A 268 -0.45 9.12 11.57
N ALA A 269 0.27 9.08 12.69
CA ALA A 269 -0.29 8.87 14.04
C ALA A 269 -1.34 7.74 14.21
N GLY A 270 -1.35 6.74 13.32
CA GLY A 270 -2.35 5.65 13.31
C GLY A 270 -3.64 5.92 12.51
N ASP A 271 -3.82 7.12 11.94
CA ASP A 271 -5.08 7.56 11.32
C ASP A 271 -5.26 7.11 9.86
N LEU A 272 -4.19 6.58 9.24
CA LEU A 272 -4.25 6.15 7.83
C LEU A 272 -4.64 4.67 7.72
N SER A 273 -5.54 4.39 6.78
CA SER A 273 -5.83 3.03 6.36
C SER A 273 -4.62 2.34 5.72
N PHE A 274 -4.65 1.01 5.64
CA PHE A 274 -3.63 0.22 4.94
C PHE A 274 -3.38 0.70 3.50
N PHE A 275 -4.44 1.10 2.78
CA PHE A 275 -4.32 1.58 1.41
C PHE A 275 -3.72 2.99 1.33
N GLU A 276 -4.07 3.88 2.27
CA GLU A 276 -3.48 5.22 2.35
C GLU A 276 -1.99 5.17 2.73
N ILE A 277 -1.61 4.30 3.68
CA ILE A 277 -0.19 4.07 4.04
C ILE A 277 0.60 3.68 2.80
N LEU A 278 0.15 2.66 2.06
CA LEU A 278 0.85 2.21 0.85
C LEU A 278 0.89 3.27 -0.26
N THR A 279 -0.16 4.07 -0.39
CA THR A 279 -0.23 5.17 -1.36
C THR A 279 0.79 6.26 -1.01
N ALA A 280 0.84 6.69 0.25
CA ALA A 280 1.83 7.65 0.74
C ALA A 280 3.26 7.11 0.57
N MET A 281 3.48 5.81 0.85
CA MET A 281 4.78 5.15 0.64
C MET A 281 5.20 5.19 -0.82
N ALA A 282 4.28 4.92 -1.75
CA ALA A 282 4.56 4.97 -3.18
C ALA A 282 4.93 6.39 -3.62
N PHE A 283 4.17 7.40 -3.18
CA PHE A 283 4.42 8.79 -3.55
C PHE A 283 5.76 9.27 -3.03
N LEU A 284 6.04 8.96 -1.75
CA LEU A 284 7.31 9.26 -1.13
C LEU A 284 8.47 8.58 -1.87
N TYR A 285 8.34 7.30 -2.19
CA TYR A 285 9.37 6.54 -2.89
C TYR A 285 9.67 7.12 -4.29
N PHE A 286 8.63 7.42 -5.07
CA PHE A 286 8.79 8.01 -6.41
C PHE A 286 9.41 9.40 -6.37
N SER A 287 9.02 10.21 -5.38
CA SER A 287 9.61 11.53 -5.13
C SER A 287 11.10 11.44 -4.78
N LEU A 288 11.47 10.54 -3.86
CA LEU A 288 12.87 10.32 -3.46
C LEU A 288 13.75 9.81 -4.61
N LYS A 289 13.18 8.97 -5.48
CA LYS A 289 13.87 8.47 -6.68
C LYS A 289 13.84 9.45 -7.84
N LYS A 290 13.13 10.59 -7.71
CA LYS A 290 12.99 11.64 -8.73
C LYS A 290 12.58 11.08 -10.09
N VAL A 291 11.56 10.22 -10.09
CA VAL A 291 11.11 9.56 -11.32
C VAL A 291 10.62 10.59 -12.33
N ARG A 292 10.80 10.30 -13.62
CA ARG A 292 10.28 11.15 -14.71
C ARG A 292 8.77 10.98 -14.86
N PHE A 293 8.28 9.77 -14.64
CA PHE A 293 6.87 9.41 -14.73
C PHE A 293 6.43 8.60 -13.53
N SER A 294 5.20 8.82 -13.08
CA SER A 294 4.54 7.98 -12.08
C SER A 294 3.23 7.45 -12.64
N VAL A 295 3.10 6.13 -12.72
CA VAL A 295 1.87 5.47 -13.13
C VAL A 295 1.15 4.96 -11.89
N ILE A 296 -0.04 5.47 -11.65
CA ILE A 296 -0.77 5.28 -10.39
C ILE A 296 -2.13 4.65 -10.71
N GLU A 297 -2.37 3.45 -10.20
CA GLU A 297 -3.67 2.76 -10.28
C GLU A 297 -4.54 3.15 -9.08
N ALA A 298 -5.76 3.62 -9.32
CA ALA A 298 -6.76 3.83 -8.28
C ALA A 298 -7.23 2.48 -7.71
N GLY A 299 -7.35 2.40 -6.38
CA GLY A 299 -7.80 1.19 -5.69
C GLY A 299 -9.32 0.98 -5.84
N LEU A 300 -10.10 2.00 -5.50
CA LEU A 300 -11.55 2.00 -5.53
C LEU A 300 -12.10 3.29 -6.14
N GLY A 301 -12.83 3.17 -7.24
CA GLY A 301 -13.53 4.31 -7.83
C GLY A 301 -12.57 5.36 -8.41
N GLY A 302 -12.19 6.41 -7.68
CA GLY A 302 -11.40 7.53 -8.22
C GLY A 302 -11.48 8.81 -7.40
N LYS A 303 -12.63 9.48 -7.36
CA LYS A 303 -12.83 10.82 -6.76
C LYS A 303 -12.28 10.92 -5.33
N LEU A 304 -12.62 9.95 -4.48
CA LEU A 304 -12.22 9.89 -3.07
C LEU A 304 -11.14 8.83 -2.80
N ASP A 305 -10.57 8.23 -3.85
CA ASP A 305 -9.49 7.26 -3.70
C ASP A 305 -8.20 7.95 -3.25
N ALA A 306 -7.45 7.37 -2.32
CA ALA A 306 -6.23 7.97 -1.78
C ALA A 306 -5.23 8.40 -2.88
N THR A 307 -5.20 7.69 -4.02
CA THR A 307 -4.34 8.02 -5.15
C THR A 307 -4.69 9.34 -5.84
N ASN A 308 -5.93 9.82 -5.68
CA ASN A 308 -6.38 11.11 -6.22
C ASN A 308 -5.89 12.32 -5.40
N ALA A 309 -5.04 12.08 -4.40
CA ALA A 309 -4.23 13.12 -3.76
C ALA A 309 -3.15 13.69 -4.71
N ALA A 310 -2.76 12.94 -5.75
CA ALA A 310 -1.92 13.45 -6.84
C ALA A 310 -2.78 13.89 -8.04
N ASP A 311 -2.35 14.95 -8.72
CA ASP A 311 -3.02 15.42 -9.93
C ASP A 311 -2.43 14.75 -11.19
N GLY A 312 -3.23 13.92 -11.85
CA GLY A 312 -2.86 13.24 -13.09
C GLY A 312 -2.79 14.18 -14.30
N ALA A 313 -1.64 14.23 -14.97
CA ALA A 313 -1.51 14.86 -16.28
C ALA A 313 -2.23 14.07 -17.38
N VAL A 314 -2.34 12.75 -17.18
CA VAL A 314 -3.16 11.83 -17.96
C VAL A 314 -4.11 11.08 -17.02
N ALA A 315 -5.41 11.15 -17.30
CA ALA A 315 -6.47 10.45 -16.59
C ALA A 315 -6.99 9.30 -17.48
N GLY A 316 -6.68 8.06 -17.12
CA GLY A 316 -7.12 6.87 -17.83
C GLY A 316 -8.34 6.22 -17.17
N ILE A 317 -9.37 5.91 -17.95
CA ILE A 317 -10.54 5.15 -17.51
C ILE A 317 -10.68 3.92 -18.42
N THR A 318 -10.34 2.73 -17.93
CA THR A 318 -10.30 1.50 -18.75
C THR A 318 -11.71 1.01 -19.11
N THR A 319 -12.44 0.46 -18.15
CA THR A 319 -13.83 0.02 -18.29
C THR A 319 -14.66 0.55 -17.11
N VAL A 320 -15.99 0.55 -17.25
CA VAL A 320 -16.92 0.90 -16.17
C VAL A 320 -18.05 -0.13 -16.16
N SER A 321 -18.20 -0.84 -15.06
CA SER A 321 -19.26 -1.82 -14.82
C SER A 321 -19.76 -1.75 -13.38
N MET A 322 -20.80 -2.51 -13.07
CA MET A 322 -21.41 -2.53 -11.73
C MET A 322 -20.45 -3.19 -10.74
N GLU A 323 -19.97 -2.41 -9.76
CA GLU A 323 -19.05 -2.88 -8.74
C GLU A 323 -19.13 -2.01 -7.48
N HIS A 324 -18.87 -2.61 -6.31
CA HIS A 324 -18.72 -1.88 -5.05
C HIS A 324 -19.88 -0.91 -4.75
N LEU A 325 -21.12 -1.37 -4.98
CA LEU A 325 -22.34 -0.54 -4.95
C LEU A 325 -22.54 0.18 -3.62
N GLN A 326 -22.15 -0.46 -2.50
CA GLN A 326 -22.19 0.14 -1.17
C GLN A 326 -21.34 1.41 -1.02
N PHE A 327 -20.29 1.56 -1.84
CA PHE A 327 -19.36 2.70 -1.78
C PHE A 327 -19.53 3.66 -2.95
N LEU A 328 -19.82 3.14 -4.15
CA LEU A 328 -19.86 3.92 -5.38
C LEU A 328 -21.27 4.31 -5.81
N GLY A 329 -22.30 3.74 -5.16
CA GLY A 329 -23.71 3.95 -5.48
C GLY A 329 -24.29 2.84 -6.37
N PRO A 330 -25.64 2.76 -6.46
CA PRO A 330 -26.35 1.64 -7.07
C PRO A 330 -26.50 1.74 -8.59
N ARG A 331 -26.04 2.82 -9.23
CA ARG A 331 -26.19 3.05 -10.69
C ARG A 331 -24.83 3.18 -11.37
N LEU A 332 -24.80 2.79 -12.65
CA LEU A 332 -23.59 2.87 -13.47
C LEU A 332 -23.07 4.31 -13.58
N GLU A 333 -23.96 5.30 -13.60
CA GLU A 333 -23.63 6.73 -13.62
C GLU A 333 -22.90 7.17 -12.35
N ASN A 334 -23.30 6.66 -11.17
CA ASN A 334 -22.63 7.00 -9.91
C ASN A 334 -21.17 6.51 -9.93
N ILE A 335 -20.96 5.29 -10.42
CA ILE A 335 -19.63 4.69 -10.60
C ILE A 335 -18.81 5.50 -11.60
N ALA A 336 -19.41 5.90 -12.73
CA ALA A 336 -18.77 6.72 -13.75
C ALA A 336 -18.37 8.10 -13.22
N GLU A 337 -19.21 8.75 -12.43
CA GLU A 337 -18.91 10.04 -11.79
C GLU A 337 -17.73 9.94 -10.82
N HIS A 338 -17.72 8.89 -10.00
CA HIS A 338 -16.62 8.67 -9.08
C HIS A 338 -15.31 8.41 -9.84
N LYS A 339 -15.32 7.58 -10.90
CA LYS A 339 -14.15 7.33 -11.75
C LYS A 339 -13.69 8.58 -12.50
N ALA A 340 -14.61 9.38 -13.05
CA ALA A 340 -14.30 10.64 -13.72
C ALA A 340 -13.70 11.70 -12.76
N GLY A 341 -13.80 11.52 -11.45
CA GLY A 341 -13.22 12.39 -10.43
C GLY A 341 -11.69 12.50 -10.48
N ILE A 342 -10.99 11.59 -11.17
CA ILE A 342 -9.54 11.69 -11.40
C ILE A 342 -9.16 12.69 -12.50
N ILE A 343 -10.13 13.16 -13.29
CA ILE A 343 -9.90 14.14 -14.36
C ILE A 343 -9.63 15.51 -13.73
N LYS A 344 -8.43 16.04 -14.02
CA LYS A 344 -7.92 17.33 -13.52
C LYS A 344 -7.81 18.37 -14.62
N LYS A 345 -7.64 19.63 -14.22
CA LYS A 345 -7.56 20.79 -15.14
C LYS A 345 -6.46 20.58 -16.19
N GLY A 346 -6.80 20.74 -17.46
CA GLY A 346 -5.86 20.64 -18.58
C GLY A 346 -5.26 19.25 -18.82
N SER A 347 -5.76 18.19 -18.15
CA SER A 347 -5.28 16.82 -18.34
C SER A 347 -5.64 16.24 -19.71
N SER A 348 -5.03 15.12 -20.09
CA SER A 348 -5.49 14.28 -21.19
C SER A 348 -6.32 13.13 -20.64
N VAL A 349 -7.54 12.94 -21.16
CA VAL A 349 -8.43 11.86 -20.72
C VAL A 349 -8.38 10.73 -21.73
N LEU A 350 -8.01 9.52 -21.31
CA LEU A 350 -8.06 8.33 -22.15
C LEU A 350 -9.23 7.45 -21.73
N ALA A 351 -10.23 7.33 -22.59
CA ALA A 351 -11.39 6.49 -22.35
C ALA A 351 -11.28 5.15 -23.12
N GLY A 352 -11.29 4.03 -22.39
CA GLY A 352 -11.09 2.69 -22.94
C GLY A 352 -12.27 2.14 -23.75
N LEU A 353 -12.31 0.81 -23.91
CA LEU A 353 -13.02 0.13 -25.00
C LEU A 353 -14.14 -0.82 -24.51
N PRO A 354 -15.31 -0.78 -25.19
CA PRO A 354 -16.15 0.39 -25.35
C PRO A 354 -16.91 0.68 -24.03
N LEU A 355 -16.94 1.95 -23.63
CA LEU A 355 -17.73 2.41 -22.50
C LEU A 355 -19.17 2.71 -22.94
N PRO A 356 -20.19 2.36 -22.13
CA PRO A 356 -21.59 2.70 -22.42
C PRO A 356 -21.78 4.21 -22.63
N GLU A 357 -22.75 4.58 -23.46
CA GLU A 357 -23.00 5.99 -23.79
C GLU A 357 -23.23 6.87 -22.54
N PRO A 358 -24.01 6.45 -21.51
CA PRO A 358 -24.18 7.26 -20.30
C PRO A 358 -22.87 7.55 -19.57
N VAL A 359 -21.97 6.55 -19.53
CA VAL A 359 -20.62 6.70 -18.95
C VAL A 359 -19.79 7.68 -19.77
N MET A 360 -19.83 7.57 -21.10
CA MET A 360 -19.10 8.46 -22.00
C MET A 360 -19.57 9.91 -21.88
N ARG A 361 -20.87 10.15 -21.70
CA ARG A 361 -21.44 11.48 -21.47
C ARG A 361 -20.88 12.12 -20.20
N ILE A 362 -20.80 11.37 -19.11
CA ILE A 362 -20.24 11.83 -17.83
C ILE A 362 -18.76 12.19 -17.98
N ILE A 363 -17.98 11.34 -18.64
CA ILE A 363 -16.55 11.58 -18.90
C ILE A 363 -16.35 12.85 -19.73
N LYS A 364 -17.11 13.00 -20.83
CA LYS A 364 -17.05 14.19 -21.70
C LYS A 364 -17.43 15.47 -20.94
N ARG A 365 -18.51 15.44 -20.16
CA ARG A 365 -18.96 16.57 -19.32
C ARG A 365 -17.88 17.00 -18.34
N ARG A 366 -17.29 16.04 -17.62
CA ARG A 366 -16.21 16.31 -16.67
C ARG A 366 -14.95 16.84 -17.37
N ALA A 367 -14.58 16.27 -18.51
CA ALA A 367 -13.44 16.70 -19.30
C ALA A 367 -13.61 18.15 -19.78
N ALA A 368 -14.78 18.50 -20.32
CA ALA A 368 -15.11 19.85 -20.74
C ALA A 368 -14.98 20.85 -19.57
N GLY A 369 -15.57 20.55 -18.42
CA GLY A 369 -15.46 21.40 -17.22
C GLY A 369 -14.04 21.56 -16.67
N CYS A 370 -13.11 20.67 -17.06
CA CYS A 370 -11.69 20.76 -16.68
C CYS A 370 -10.81 21.32 -17.81
N GLY A 371 -11.34 21.67 -18.97
CA GLY A 371 -10.54 22.00 -20.15
C GLY A 371 -9.62 20.84 -20.59
N ALA A 372 -10.05 19.61 -20.38
CA ALA A 372 -9.32 18.39 -20.69
C ALA A 372 -9.80 17.80 -22.03
N ARG A 373 -8.89 17.21 -22.80
CA ARG A 373 -9.21 16.58 -24.10
C ARG A 373 -9.38 15.08 -23.96
N VAL A 374 -10.45 14.55 -24.52
CA VAL A 374 -10.75 13.10 -24.54
C VAL A 374 -10.10 12.43 -25.74
N TYR A 375 -9.49 11.28 -25.49
CA TYR A 375 -8.83 10.40 -26.46
C TYR A 375 -9.37 8.97 -26.33
N ARG A 376 -9.16 8.18 -27.39
CA ARG A 376 -9.42 6.74 -27.42
C ARG A 376 -8.11 5.98 -27.67
N PRO A 377 -8.01 4.71 -27.24
CA PRO A 377 -6.94 3.81 -27.65
C PRO A 377 -6.89 3.70 -29.17
N ALA A 378 -5.70 3.65 -29.73
CA ALA A 378 -5.51 3.31 -31.13
C ALA A 378 -5.35 1.79 -31.26
N PRO A 379 -5.85 1.14 -32.33
CA PRO A 379 -5.53 -0.24 -32.62
C PRO A 379 -4.01 -0.44 -32.66
N LEU A 380 -3.54 -1.55 -32.10
CA LEU A 380 -2.14 -1.94 -32.26
C LEU A 380 -1.95 -2.59 -33.64
N PRO A 381 -0.73 -2.56 -34.20
CA PRO A 381 -0.39 -3.39 -35.35
C PRO A 381 -0.63 -4.87 -35.00
N ALA A 382 -1.13 -5.65 -35.96
CA ALA A 382 -1.35 -7.08 -35.76
C ALA A 382 -0.06 -7.75 -35.26
N ALA A 383 -0.12 -8.41 -34.11
CA ALA A 383 0.96 -9.30 -33.70
C ALA A 383 1.03 -10.43 -34.73
N GLY A 384 2.23 -10.71 -35.27
CA GLY A 384 2.41 -11.83 -36.19
C GLY A 384 1.82 -13.13 -35.64
N ALA A 385 1.38 -14.03 -36.53
CA ALA A 385 0.48 -15.16 -36.31
C ALA A 385 0.83 -16.17 -35.18
N SER A 386 1.97 -16.03 -34.50
CA SER A 386 2.46 -16.97 -33.48
C SER A 386 2.16 -16.55 -32.02
N PHE A 387 1.59 -15.36 -31.79
CA PHE A 387 1.36 -14.84 -30.43
C PHE A 387 -0.13 -14.63 -30.13
N THR A 388 -0.79 -15.66 -29.60
CA THR A 388 -2.19 -15.57 -29.13
C THR A 388 -2.25 -14.82 -27.80
N VAL A 389 -2.88 -13.64 -27.83
CA VAL A 389 -3.11 -12.77 -26.67
C VAL A 389 -4.63 -12.68 -26.48
N PRO A 390 -5.15 -12.79 -25.25
CA PRO A 390 -6.56 -12.55 -24.98
C PRO A 390 -7.02 -11.19 -25.51
N ALA A 391 -8.20 -11.12 -26.12
CA ALA A 391 -8.72 -9.89 -26.70
C ALA A 391 -8.75 -8.73 -25.68
N PHE A 392 -9.10 -9.03 -24.43
CA PHE A 392 -9.08 -8.01 -23.37
C PHE A 392 -7.66 -7.53 -23.00
N GLN A 393 -6.63 -8.38 -23.08
CA GLN A 393 -5.24 -7.94 -22.86
C GLN A 393 -4.71 -7.15 -24.04
N TYR A 394 -5.13 -7.48 -25.26
CA TYR A 394 -4.84 -6.68 -26.43
C TYR A 394 -5.41 -5.26 -26.29
N ALA A 395 -6.66 -5.14 -25.84
CA ALA A 395 -7.30 -3.86 -25.54
C ALA A 395 -6.57 -3.08 -24.43
N ASN A 396 -6.16 -3.75 -23.35
CA ASN A 396 -5.35 -3.14 -22.29
C ASN A 396 -4.00 -2.64 -22.81
N ALA A 397 -3.37 -3.36 -23.75
CA ALA A 397 -2.12 -2.95 -24.36
C ALA A 397 -2.28 -1.72 -25.26
N ALA A 398 -3.34 -1.69 -26.09
CA ALA A 398 -3.71 -0.54 -26.90
C ALA A 398 -3.92 0.71 -26.03
N PHE A 399 -4.64 0.52 -24.91
CA PHE A 399 -4.86 1.56 -23.92
C PHE A 399 -3.55 2.02 -23.27
N GLY A 400 -2.73 1.09 -22.78
CA GLY A 400 -1.49 1.40 -22.08
C GLY A 400 -0.49 2.14 -22.97
N LEU A 401 -0.30 1.69 -24.21
CA LEU A 401 0.58 2.38 -25.17
C LEU A 401 0.10 3.80 -25.48
N ARG A 402 -1.20 3.98 -25.65
CA ARG A 402 -1.76 5.32 -25.89
C ARG A 402 -1.62 6.23 -24.66
N ALA A 403 -1.82 5.71 -23.45
CA ALA A 403 -1.62 6.47 -22.21
C ALA A 403 -0.14 6.88 -22.04
N ALA A 404 0.81 5.98 -22.33
CA ALA A 404 2.24 6.30 -22.31
C ALA A 404 2.60 7.39 -23.32
N GLN A 405 2.06 7.32 -24.54
CA GLN A 405 2.27 8.34 -25.57
C GLN A 405 1.73 9.72 -25.12
N LEU A 406 0.54 9.76 -24.52
CA LEU A 406 -0.04 11.00 -23.98
C LEU A 406 0.82 11.56 -22.83
N ALA A 407 1.33 10.69 -21.96
CA ALA A 407 2.20 11.09 -20.86
C ALA A 407 3.51 11.71 -21.37
N ALA A 408 4.16 11.07 -22.34
CA ALA A 408 5.35 11.60 -22.98
C ALA A 408 5.09 12.96 -23.65
N GLY A 409 3.94 13.13 -24.30
CA GLY A 409 3.51 14.41 -24.87
C GLY A 409 3.31 15.50 -23.81
N LYS A 410 2.68 15.18 -22.67
CA LYS A 410 2.55 16.10 -21.53
C LYS A 410 3.89 16.50 -20.93
N ALA A 411 4.83 15.56 -20.88
CA ALA A 411 6.20 15.80 -20.43
C ALA A 411 7.10 16.45 -21.49
N ARG A 412 6.61 16.65 -22.73
CA ARG A 412 7.36 17.14 -23.90
C ARG A 412 8.65 16.34 -24.17
N VAL A 413 8.57 15.02 -24.07
CA VAL A 413 9.70 14.12 -24.34
C VAL A 413 9.40 13.18 -25.50
N LYS A 414 10.45 12.60 -26.08
CA LYS A 414 10.35 11.67 -27.21
C LYS A 414 9.69 10.36 -26.77
N PHE A 415 8.76 9.85 -27.55
CA PHE A 415 8.15 8.53 -27.34
C PHE A 415 8.48 7.62 -28.51
N LYS A 416 9.43 6.71 -28.29
CA LYS A 416 9.80 5.64 -29.23
C LYS A 416 10.07 4.38 -28.41
N PRO A 417 9.04 3.61 -28.03
CA PRO A 417 9.25 2.41 -27.22
C PRO A 417 10.06 1.38 -28.02
N GLU A 418 11.16 0.91 -27.44
CA GLU A 418 12.03 -0.11 -28.07
C GLU A 418 11.54 -1.55 -27.84
N LEU A 419 10.33 -1.71 -27.29
CA LEU A 419 9.74 -3.00 -26.97
C LEU A 419 8.71 -3.43 -28.01
N SER A 420 8.81 -4.71 -28.41
CA SER A 420 7.72 -5.39 -29.10
C SER A 420 6.47 -5.47 -28.21
N LEU A 421 5.29 -5.63 -28.82
CA LEU A 421 4.04 -5.88 -28.09
C LEU A 421 4.17 -7.09 -27.14
N ARG A 422 4.86 -8.15 -27.57
CA ARG A 422 5.14 -9.32 -26.73
C ARG A 422 5.92 -8.96 -25.47
N SER A 423 6.91 -8.07 -25.59
CA SER A 423 7.70 -7.62 -24.44
C SER A 423 6.88 -6.74 -23.49
N LEU A 424 5.98 -5.91 -24.01
CA LEU A 424 5.07 -5.11 -23.18
C LEU A 424 4.08 -5.99 -22.41
N LEU A 425 3.58 -7.06 -23.03
CA LEU A 425 2.67 -7.98 -22.34
C LEU A 425 3.36 -8.82 -21.26
N ARG A 426 4.68 -8.98 -21.29
CA ARG A 426 5.43 -9.56 -20.17
C ARG A 426 5.40 -8.68 -18.91
N ALA A 427 5.06 -7.39 -19.04
CA ALA A 427 4.90 -6.51 -17.89
C ALA A 427 3.56 -6.69 -17.17
N VAL A 428 2.59 -7.37 -17.79
CA VAL A 428 1.30 -7.65 -17.17
C VAL A 428 1.53 -8.45 -15.88
N PRO A 429 0.89 -8.07 -14.74
CA PRO A 429 1.06 -8.78 -13.48
C PRO A 429 0.63 -10.25 -13.56
N ALA A 430 1.18 -11.07 -12.67
CA ALA A 430 0.81 -12.48 -12.52
C ALA A 430 -0.71 -12.66 -12.29
N GLY A 431 -1.24 -13.83 -12.66
CA GLY A 431 -2.67 -14.14 -12.50
C GLY A 431 -3.59 -13.33 -13.42
N ARG A 432 -3.12 -13.01 -14.63
CA ARG A 432 -3.84 -12.25 -15.67
C ARG A 432 -3.80 -13.00 -17.00
N PHE A 433 -4.57 -14.08 -17.06
CA PHE A 433 -4.51 -15.08 -18.13
C PHE A 433 -3.11 -15.70 -18.25
N GLU A 434 -2.52 -16.01 -17.10
CA GLU A 434 -1.21 -16.64 -17.02
C GLU A 434 -1.32 -18.12 -17.37
N ARG A 435 -0.54 -18.59 -18.34
CA ARG A 435 -0.68 -19.93 -18.92
C ARG A 435 0.59 -20.75 -18.77
N PHE A 436 0.46 -21.97 -18.24
CA PHE A 436 1.53 -22.96 -18.17
C PHE A 436 1.01 -24.39 -18.40
N LYS A 437 1.92 -25.36 -18.53
CA LYS A 437 1.58 -26.78 -18.69
C LYS A 437 1.83 -27.54 -17.38
N LEU A 438 0.91 -28.44 -17.03
CA LEU A 438 1.06 -29.33 -15.88
C LEU A 438 0.48 -30.71 -16.22
N ARG A 439 1.32 -31.76 -16.13
CA ARG A 439 0.94 -33.15 -16.44
C ARG A 439 0.21 -33.31 -17.79
N GLY A 440 0.65 -32.58 -18.82
CA GLY A 440 0.04 -32.62 -20.16
C GLY A 440 -1.26 -31.82 -20.32
N ARG A 441 -1.73 -31.10 -19.29
CA ARG A 441 -2.88 -30.17 -19.37
C ARG A 441 -2.42 -28.73 -19.45
N THR A 442 -3.26 -27.88 -20.03
CA THR A 442 -3.07 -26.42 -20.01
C THR A 442 -3.69 -25.85 -18.75
N ILE A 443 -2.92 -25.14 -17.94
CA ILE A 443 -3.43 -24.40 -16.78
C ILE A 443 -3.49 -22.92 -17.15
N ILE A 444 -4.63 -22.29 -16.95
CA ILE A 444 -4.81 -20.85 -17.11
C ILE A 444 -5.26 -20.26 -15.78
N VAL A 445 -4.50 -19.28 -15.28
CA VAL A 445 -4.77 -18.59 -14.01
C VAL A 445 -5.16 -17.15 -14.31
N ASP A 446 -6.35 -16.75 -13.88
CA ASP A 446 -6.85 -15.38 -14.03
C ASP A 446 -7.61 -14.90 -12.79
N GLY A 447 -7.36 -13.66 -12.38
CA GLY A 447 -8.01 -13.07 -11.22
C GLY A 447 -9.39 -12.44 -11.46
N ALA A 448 -10.09 -12.78 -12.55
CA ALA A 448 -11.46 -12.35 -12.80
C ALA A 448 -12.39 -12.72 -11.63
N HIS A 449 -13.12 -11.75 -11.12
CA HIS A 449 -13.89 -11.86 -9.87
C HIS A 449 -15.17 -11.00 -9.86
N ASN A 450 -15.62 -10.59 -11.05
CA ASN A 450 -16.89 -9.93 -11.32
C ASN A 450 -17.49 -10.52 -12.59
N ILE A 451 -18.78 -10.30 -12.82
CA ILE A 451 -19.50 -10.96 -13.90
C ILE A 451 -18.97 -10.58 -15.29
N GLU A 452 -18.59 -9.32 -15.51
CA GLU A 452 -18.06 -8.87 -16.80
C GLU A 452 -16.67 -9.44 -17.08
N GLY A 453 -15.82 -9.54 -16.05
CA GLY A 453 -14.48 -10.13 -16.15
C GLY A 453 -14.55 -11.62 -16.42
N ILE A 454 -15.45 -12.34 -15.75
CA ILE A 454 -15.68 -13.77 -16.00
C ILE A 454 -16.23 -13.99 -17.42
N ALA A 455 -17.17 -13.16 -17.86
CA ALA A 455 -17.71 -13.25 -19.21
C ALA A 455 -16.63 -12.97 -20.27
N ALA A 456 -15.76 -11.98 -20.06
CA ALA A 456 -14.63 -11.69 -20.93
C ALA A 456 -13.63 -12.86 -20.97
N LEU A 457 -13.31 -13.44 -19.80
CA LEU A 457 -12.42 -14.58 -19.66
C LEU A 457 -12.94 -15.81 -20.41
N LEU A 458 -14.20 -16.19 -20.21
CA LEU A 458 -14.80 -17.37 -20.85
C LEU A 458 -14.90 -17.23 -22.38
N LYS A 459 -15.04 -16.01 -22.91
CA LYS A 459 -15.06 -15.75 -24.36
C LYS A 459 -13.73 -16.01 -25.06
N GLU A 460 -12.62 -16.08 -24.34
CA GLU A 460 -11.30 -16.35 -24.92
C GLU A 460 -11.10 -17.83 -25.30
N PHE A 461 -12.02 -18.70 -24.89
CA PHE A 461 -11.94 -20.13 -25.16
C PHE A 461 -12.84 -20.49 -26.36
N SER A 462 -12.30 -21.23 -27.33
CA SER A 462 -13.06 -21.77 -28.46
C SER A 462 -14.02 -22.91 -28.08
N GLY A 463 -13.93 -23.40 -26.84
CA GLY A 463 -14.79 -24.40 -26.21
C GLY A 463 -14.80 -24.21 -24.69
N ARG A 464 -15.44 -25.10 -23.94
CA ARG A 464 -15.48 -24.98 -22.47
C ARG A 464 -14.16 -25.45 -21.85
N PRO A 465 -13.63 -24.75 -20.83
CA PRO A 465 -12.61 -25.32 -19.98
C PRO A 465 -13.13 -26.60 -19.32
N ALA A 466 -12.30 -27.64 -19.27
CA ALA A 466 -12.69 -28.95 -18.77
C ALA A 466 -12.99 -28.93 -17.26
N VAL A 467 -12.20 -28.17 -16.50
CA VAL A 467 -12.45 -27.97 -15.07
C VAL A 467 -12.07 -26.54 -14.69
N CYS A 468 -12.91 -25.87 -13.92
CA CYS A 468 -12.59 -24.61 -13.26
C CYS A 468 -12.36 -24.83 -11.76
N VAL A 469 -11.30 -24.25 -11.21
CA VAL A 469 -11.09 -24.09 -9.75
C VAL A 469 -11.38 -22.64 -9.40
N ALA A 470 -12.29 -22.40 -8.45
CA ALA A 470 -12.69 -21.04 -8.12
C ALA A 470 -12.85 -20.79 -6.62
N ALA A 471 -12.45 -19.59 -6.20
CA ALA A 471 -12.67 -19.06 -4.85
C ALA A 471 -12.98 -17.56 -4.95
N PHE A 472 -13.93 -17.09 -4.13
CA PHE A 472 -14.46 -15.73 -4.19
C PHE A 472 -14.36 -15.06 -2.82
N MET A 473 -14.35 -13.72 -2.79
CA MET A 473 -14.40 -12.96 -1.54
C MET A 473 -15.87 -12.71 -1.14
N ASN A 474 -16.15 -12.65 0.16
CA ASN A 474 -17.52 -12.52 0.70
C ASN A 474 -18.30 -11.26 0.25
N ASP A 475 -17.60 -10.22 -0.19
CA ASP A 475 -18.18 -8.93 -0.62
C ASP A 475 -18.66 -8.92 -2.09
N LYS A 476 -18.74 -10.08 -2.74
CA LYS A 476 -19.08 -10.21 -4.17
C LYS A 476 -20.45 -10.83 -4.37
N ASP A 477 -20.99 -10.69 -5.58
CA ASP A 477 -22.22 -11.38 -5.98
C ASP A 477 -21.92 -12.86 -6.28
N LEU A 478 -21.78 -13.64 -5.20
CA LEU A 478 -21.28 -15.01 -5.21
C LEU A 478 -22.11 -15.93 -6.09
N GLY A 479 -23.44 -15.84 -6.02
CA GLY A 479 -24.35 -16.68 -6.79
C GLY A 479 -24.24 -16.44 -8.29
N VAL A 480 -24.22 -15.16 -8.70
CA VAL A 480 -24.10 -14.77 -10.11
C VAL A 480 -22.76 -15.19 -10.71
N ILE A 481 -21.66 -14.89 -10.00
CA ILE A 481 -20.31 -15.14 -10.51
C ILE A 481 -20.02 -16.65 -10.55
N ALA A 482 -20.35 -17.39 -9.49
CA ALA A 482 -20.17 -18.84 -9.45
C ALA A 482 -21.07 -19.56 -10.46
N GLY A 483 -22.30 -19.07 -10.66
CA GLY A 483 -23.24 -19.60 -11.65
C GLY A 483 -22.71 -19.45 -13.08
N ALA A 484 -22.14 -18.30 -13.41
CA ALA A 484 -21.52 -18.06 -14.73
C ALA A 484 -20.35 -19.02 -14.99
N LEU A 485 -19.49 -19.26 -14.00
CA LEU A 485 -18.40 -20.24 -14.13
C LEU A 485 -18.90 -21.67 -14.24
N ALA A 486 -19.91 -22.06 -13.44
CA ALA A 486 -20.51 -23.38 -13.51
C ALA A 486 -21.19 -23.66 -14.85
N ALA A 487 -21.81 -22.66 -15.48
CA ALA A 487 -22.41 -22.78 -16.80
C ALA A 487 -21.38 -22.74 -17.95
N GLY A 488 -20.27 -22.02 -17.75
CA GLY A 488 -19.22 -21.82 -18.75
C GLY A 488 -18.13 -22.88 -18.79
N THR A 489 -18.14 -23.85 -17.87
CA THR A 489 -17.12 -24.92 -17.74
C THR A 489 -17.78 -26.29 -17.63
N ASP A 490 -17.06 -27.37 -17.94
CA ASP A 490 -17.63 -28.73 -17.87
C ASP A 490 -17.75 -29.24 -16.43
N ALA A 491 -16.89 -28.75 -15.53
CA ALA A 491 -16.94 -28.98 -14.10
C ALA A 491 -16.37 -27.80 -13.30
N LEU A 492 -16.91 -27.58 -12.10
CA LEU A 492 -16.44 -26.54 -11.19
C LEU A 492 -16.03 -27.14 -9.85
N ILE A 493 -14.86 -26.76 -9.35
CA ILE A 493 -14.38 -27.07 -8.01
C ILE A 493 -14.29 -25.75 -7.24
N LEU A 494 -15.16 -25.58 -6.25
CA LEU A 494 -15.12 -24.45 -5.33
C LEU A 494 -14.10 -24.73 -4.22
N THR A 495 -13.25 -23.75 -3.94
CA THR A 495 -12.21 -23.84 -2.92
C THR A 495 -12.17 -22.59 -2.04
N ARG A 496 -11.34 -22.61 -1.00
CA ARG A 496 -11.11 -21.46 -0.11
C ARG A 496 -9.70 -20.93 -0.37
N SER A 497 -9.61 -19.64 -0.72
CA SER A 497 -8.32 -18.96 -0.74
C SER A 497 -7.81 -18.76 0.69
N LEU A 498 -6.49 -18.69 0.88
CA LEU A 498 -5.86 -18.46 2.19
C LEU A 498 -6.17 -17.08 2.79
N SER A 499 -6.82 -16.19 2.02
CA SER A 499 -7.31 -14.90 2.51
C SER A 499 -8.47 -15.07 3.50
N TYR A 500 -8.41 -14.36 4.64
CA TYR A 500 -9.50 -14.32 5.63
C TYR A 500 -10.83 -13.79 5.06
N ARG A 501 -10.80 -13.10 3.91
CA ARG A 501 -11.98 -12.58 3.20
C ARG A 501 -12.66 -13.62 2.32
N SER A 502 -12.04 -14.79 2.14
CA SER A 502 -12.57 -15.83 1.26
C SER A 502 -13.90 -16.35 1.77
N ALA A 503 -14.85 -16.49 0.86
CA ALA A 503 -16.11 -17.15 1.14
C ALA A 503 -15.90 -18.64 1.42
N ALA A 504 -16.79 -19.21 2.24
CA ALA A 504 -16.83 -20.65 2.44
C ALA A 504 -17.36 -21.33 1.17
N PRO A 505 -16.61 -22.29 0.58
CA PRO A 505 -16.98 -22.86 -0.72
C PRO A 505 -18.32 -23.62 -0.67
N GLU A 506 -18.66 -24.26 0.45
CA GLU A 506 -19.98 -24.87 0.64
C GLU A 506 -21.12 -23.84 0.69
N ALA A 507 -20.89 -22.66 1.28
CA ALA A 507 -21.88 -21.60 1.29
C ALA A 507 -22.12 -21.09 -0.14
N VAL A 508 -21.05 -20.92 -0.94
CA VAL A 508 -21.16 -20.54 -2.36
C VAL A 508 -21.92 -21.60 -3.16
N LYS A 509 -21.62 -22.89 -2.95
CA LYS A 509 -22.31 -24.00 -3.64
C LYS A 509 -23.82 -23.98 -3.37
N LYS A 510 -24.24 -23.67 -2.14
CA LYS A 510 -25.66 -23.56 -1.77
C LYS A 510 -26.39 -22.43 -2.50
N LEU A 511 -25.70 -21.37 -2.89
CA LEU A 511 -26.30 -20.26 -3.67
C LEU A 511 -26.63 -20.63 -5.12
N LEU A 512 -26.01 -21.68 -5.67
CA LEU A 512 -26.21 -22.08 -7.06
C LEU A 512 -27.58 -22.77 -7.26
N PRO A 513 -28.23 -22.65 -8.44
CA PRO A 513 -29.42 -23.44 -8.75
C PRO A 513 -29.15 -24.96 -8.73
N PRO A 514 -30.13 -25.81 -8.34
CA PRO A 514 -29.96 -27.27 -8.26
C PRO A 514 -29.39 -27.92 -9.53
N ALA A 515 -29.76 -27.42 -10.71
CA ALA A 515 -29.28 -27.92 -11.99
C ALA A 515 -27.76 -27.75 -12.16
N LEU A 516 -27.20 -26.63 -11.72
CA LEU A 516 -25.77 -26.35 -11.79
C LEU A 516 -24.99 -27.04 -10.65
N ARG A 517 -25.61 -27.25 -9.48
CA ARG A 517 -24.94 -27.85 -8.31
C ARG A 517 -24.39 -29.26 -8.56
N ARG A 518 -24.96 -30.05 -9.47
CA ARG A 518 -24.53 -31.43 -9.75
C ARG A 518 -23.10 -31.51 -10.31
N GLY A 519 -22.69 -30.52 -11.10
CA GLY A 519 -21.34 -30.41 -11.66
C GLY A 519 -20.32 -29.76 -10.73
N VAL A 520 -20.70 -29.44 -9.48
CA VAL A 520 -19.90 -28.63 -8.55
C VAL A 520 -19.39 -29.46 -7.38
N ARG A 521 -18.07 -29.53 -7.26
CA ARG A 521 -17.36 -30.14 -6.12
C ARG A 521 -16.79 -29.07 -5.20
N VAL A 522 -16.46 -29.46 -3.98
CA VAL A 522 -15.79 -28.59 -3.01
C VAL A 522 -14.50 -29.26 -2.55
N ALA A 523 -13.43 -28.47 -2.47
CA ALA A 523 -12.17 -28.86 -1.84
C ALA A 523 -11.63 -27.63 -1.11
N GLU A 524 -11.52 -27.71 0.21
CA GLU A 524 -11.17 -26.53 1.04
C GLU A 524 -9.76 -26.00 0.74
N ASP A 525 -8.79 -26.89 0.53
CA ASP A 525 -7.42 -26.50 0.20
C ASP A 525 -7.26 -26.19 -1.30
N PRO A 526 -6.69 -25.02 -1.68
CA PRO A 526 -6.58 -24.61 -3.08
C PRO A 526 -5.65 -25.49 -3.91
N LEU A 527 -4.57 -26.00 -3.32
CA LEU A 527 -3.63 -26.88 -4.02
C LEU A 527 -4.23 -28.27 -4.24
N GLN A 528 -4.98 -28.79 -3.27
CA GLN A 528 -5.78 -30.00 -3.42
C GLN A 528 -6.84 -29.83 -4.51
N ALA A 529 -7.55 -28.69 -4.54
CA ALA A 529 -8.53 -28.39 -5.57
C ALA A 529 -7.91 -28.38 -6.97
N LEU A 530 -6.72 -27.79 -7.13
CA LEU A 530 -5.98 -27.83 -8.39
C LEU A 530 -5.58 -29.26 -8.78
N ARG A 531 -5.05 -30.06 -7.83
CA ARG A 531 -4.70 -31.46 -8.09
C ARG A 531 -5.90 -32.27 -8.57
N LEU A 532 -7.06 -32.10 -7.93
CA LEU A 532 -8.31 -32.74 -8.35
C LEU A 532 -8.70 -32.31 -9.76
N ALA A 533 -8.63 -31.01 -10.08
CA ALA A 533 -8.94 -30.49 -11.40
C ALA A 533 -8.03 -31.05 -12.49
N VAL A 534 -6.72 -31.13 -12.23
CA VAL A 534 -5.72 -31.68 -13.17
C VAL A 534 -5.94 -33.17 -13.42
N ASN A 535 -6.29 -33.93 -12.38
CA ASN A 535 -6.58 -35.36 -12.50
C ASN A 535 -7.89 -35.62 -13.25
N GLN A 536 -8.89 -34.75 -13.08
CA GLN A 536 -10.19 -34.87 -13.76
C GLN A 536 -10.13 -34.39 -15.22
N ALA A 537 -9.31 -33.38 -15.52
CA ALA A 537 -9.19 -32.86 -16.88
C ALA A 537 -8.55 -33.90 -17.83
N PRO A 538 -9.11 -34.07 -19.06
CA PRO A 538 -8.54 -34.98 -20.05
C PRO A 538 -7.14 -34.52 -20.48
N ALA A 539 -6.35 -35.44 -21.06
CA ALA A 539 -5.06 -35.09 -21.64
C ALA A 539 -5.25 -34.00 -22.72
N GLY A 540 -4.38 -32.98 -22.73
CA GLY A 540 -4.54 -31.82 -23.61
C GLY A 540 -5.63 -30.82 -23.19
N GLY A 541 -6.51 -31.18 -22.26
CA GLY A 541 -7.58 -30.33 -21.74
C GLY A 541 -7.08 -29.10 -20.98
N THR A 542 -7.99 -28.16 -20.75
CA THR A 542 -7.70 -26.90 -20.06
C THR A 542 -8.33 -26.87 -18.67
N VAL A 543 -7.51 -26.57 -17.66
CA VAL A 543 -7.94 -26.24 -16.30
C VAL A 543 -7.88 -24.73 -16.13
N LEU A 544 -9.00 -24.13 -15.75
CA LEU A 544 -9.12 -22.71 -15.45
C LEU A 544 -9.03 -22.50 -13.93
N VAL A 545 -8.27 -21.51 -13.48
CA VAL A 545 -8.28 -21.01 -12.11
C VAL A 545 -8.79 -19.58 -12.14
N ALA A 546 -9.90 -19.31 -11.46
CA ALA A 546 -10.60 -18.02 -11.51
C ALA A 546 -11.28 -17.63 -10.19
N GLY A 547 -11.94 -16.47 -10.14
CA GLY A 547 -12.79 -16.06 -9.03
C GLY A 547 -12.11 -15.10 -8.04
N SER A 548 -10.78 -15.10 -7.94
CA SER A 548 -10.04 -14.09 -7.19
C SER A 548 -8.56 -14.06 -7.51
N LEU A 549 -7.95 -12.88 -7.30
CA LEU A 549 -6.49 -12.71 -7.34
C LEU A 549 -5.76 -13.42 -6.20
N TYR A 550 -6.43 -13.60 -5.07
CA TYR A 550 -5.84 -14.31 -3.93
C TYR A 550 -5.68 -15.80 -4.25
N LEU A 551 -6.69 -16.43 -4.86
CA LEU A 551 -6.54 -17.80 -5.36
C LEU A 551 -5.46 -17.91 -6.43
N ALA A 552 -5.37 -16.94 -7.35
CA ALA A 552 -4.27 -16.91 -8.31
C ALA A 552 -2.90 -16.88 -7.60
N GLY A 553 -2.77 -16.12 -6.52
CA GLY A 553 -1.56 -16.10 -5.68
C GLY A 553 -1.29 -17.44 -4.99
N ASP A 554 -2.30 -18.03 -4.37
CA ASP A 554 -2.21 -19.33 -3.68
C ASP A 554 -1.72 -20.43 -4.66
N ILE A 555 -2.27 -20.46 -5.88
CA ILE A 555 -1.90 -21.43 -6.91
C ILE A 555 -0.51 -21.18 -7.50
N LEU A 556 -0.12 -19.92 -7.72
CA LEU A 556 1.17 -19.60 -8.34
C LEU A 556 2.34 -19.66 -7.35
N ALA A 557 2.07 -19.79 -6.05
CA ALA A 557 3.06 -19.89 -5.00
C ALA A 557 3.37 -21.34 -4.60
N GLY A 558 2.40 -22.25 -4.71
CA GLY A 558 2.56 -23.70 -4.51
C GLY A 558 2.93 -24.44 -5.79
#